data_AF-A0A2M6ZJN7-F1
#
_entry.id   AF-A0A2M6ZJN7-F1
#
_cell.length_a   1.000
_cell.length_b   1.000
_cell.length_c   1.000
_cell.angle_alpha   90.00
_cell.angle_beta   90.00
_cell.angle_gamma   90.00
#
_symmetry.space_group_name_H-M   'P 1'
#
loop_
_entity.id
_entity.type
_entity.pdbx_description
1 polymer ?
#
loop_
_entity_poly.entity_id
_entity_poly.type
_entity_poly.pdbx_seq_one_letter_code
_entity_poly.pdbx_strand_id
1 'polypeptide(L)'
;MSPGAATFKQELKNCFDNLGVTLMEPVTKQDLAGIRAALEKVESPAAKLCRLCPFEIGVLNPSGETLAAYPVKGDGKAKNFSSYDLVIKAISSKKIQQQRFFLQDGAKLYLICAPLIREDKLIGLVAIAISSEDAQKRWGLTEKEFLTLDFNT
;
A
#
# COMPACT_ATOMS: atom_id res chain seq x y z
N MET A 1 2.47 -9.64 -20.15
CA MET A 1 1.95 -9.72 -18.78
C MET A 1 1.02 -10.93 -18.70
N SER A 2 1.12 -11.77 -17.66
CA SER A 2 0.17 -12.89 -17.48
C SER A 2 -1.22 -12.40 -17.09
N PRO A 3 -2.28 -13.21 -17.27
CA PRO A 3 -3.64 -12.86 -16.83
C PRO A 3 -3.71 -12.58 -15.32
N GLY A 4 -2.94 -13.32 -14.53
CA GLY A 4 -2.86 -13.13 -13.08
C GLY A 4 -2.21 -11.80 -12.70
N ALA A 5 -1.08 -11.45 -13.33
CA ALA A 5 -0.44 -10.15 -13.14
C ALA A 5 -1.34 -8.97 -13.57
N ALA A 6 -2.13 -9.15 -14.64
CA ALA A 6 -3.12 -8.16 -15.07
C ALA A 6 -4.22 -7.96 -14.02
N THR A 7 -4.76 -9.06 -13.49
CA THR A 7 -5.79 -9.04 -12.46
C THR A 7 -5.28 -8.38 -11.19
N PHE A 8 -4.08 -8.76 -10.73
CA PHE A 8 -3.43 -8.15 -9.58
C PHE A 8 -3.24 -6.63 -9.75
N LYS A 9 -2.73 -6.19 -10.91
CA LYS A 9 -2.58 -4.75 -11.22
C LYS A 9 -3.93 -4.03 -11.12
N GLN A 10 -4.99 -4.60 -11.70
CA GLN A 10 -6.32 -4.00 -11.69
C GLN A 10 -6.91 -3.91 -10.28
N GLU A 11 -6.80 -4.98 -9.49
CA GLU A 11 -7.29 -5.02 -8.10
C GLU A 11 -6.57 -4.00 -7.21
N LEU A 12 -5.23 -3.91 -7.33
CA LEU A 12 -4.46 -2.91 -6.62
C LEU A 12 -4.80 -1.49 -7.04
N LYS A 13 -4.97 -1.23 -8.34
CA LYS A 13 -5.38 0.08 -8.83
C LYS A 13 -6.74 0.48 -8.25
N ASN A 14 -7.72 -0.41 -8.30
CA ASN A 14 -9.04 -0.16 -7.72
C ASN A 14 -8.95 0.09 -6.20
N CYS A 15 -8.06 -0.62 -5.51
CA CYS A 15 -7.81 -0.42 -4.08
C CYS A 15 -7.24 0.98 -3.81
N PHE A 16 -6.21 1.40 -4.54
CA PHE A 16 -5.61 2.73 -4.41
C PHE A 16 -6.59 3.85 -4.79
N ASP A 17 -7.41 3.67 -5.83
CA ASP A 17 -8.42 4.64 -6.23
C ASP A 17 -9.45 4.85 -5.09
N ASN A 18 -9.94 3.75 -4.49
CA ASN A 18 -10.86 3.80 -3.35
C ASN A 18 -10.22 4.41 -2.10
N LEU A 19 -8.98 4.01 -1.79
CA LEU A 19 -8.23 4.55 -0.65
C LEU A 19 -7.93 6.05 -0.85
N GLY A 20 -7.58 6.46 -2.06
CA GLY A 20 -7.33 7.85 -2.40
C GLY A 20 -8.53 8.75 -2.11
N VAL A 21 -9.74 8.32 -2.50
CA VAL A 21 -10.97 9.05 -2.20
C VAL A 21 -11.28 9.07 -0.71
N THR A 22 -11.20 7.93 -0.03
CA THR A 22 -11.62 7.80 1.37
C THR A 22 -10.64 8.42 2.36
N LEU A 23 -9.35 8.48 2.02
CA LEU A 23 -8.30 9.02 2.89
C LEU A 23 -8.03 10.50 2.69
N MET A 24 -8.53 11.12 1.61
CA MET A 24 -8.21 12.49 1.24
C MET A 24 -8.44 13.50 2.38
N GLU A 25 -9.65 13.52 2.93
CA GLU A 25 -10.04 14.40 4.03
C GLU A 25 -9.33 14.08 5.36
N PRO A 26 -9.37 12.83 5.87
CA PRO A 26 -8.77 12.54 7.17
C PRO A 26 -7.24 12.71 7.17
N VAL A 27 -6.54 12.42 6.05
CA VAL A 27 -5.10 12.69 5.93
C VAL A 27 -4.81 14.18 5.93
N THR A 28 -5.58 14.97 5.17
CA THR A 28 -5.41 16.45 5.12
C THR A 28 -5.58 17.06 6.52
N LYS A 29 -6.52 16.55 7.31
CA LYS A 29 -6.84 17.03 8.67
C LYS A 29 -5.98 16.41 9.77
N GLN A 30 -5.09 15.47 9.43
CA GLN A 30 -4.37 14.62 10.40
C GLN A 30 -5.31 13.93 11.41
N ASP A 31 -6.53 13.60 10.98
CA ASP A 31 -7.52 12.90 11.79
C ASP A 31 -7.17 11.40 11.86
N LEU A 32 -6.33 11.03 12.82
CA LEU A 32 -5.85 9.65 12.97
C LEU A 32 -7.00 8.64 13.17
N ALA A 33 -8.07 9.04 13.84
CA ALA A 33 -9.25 8.19 14.02
C ALA A 33 -10.01 8.01 12.69
N GLY A 34 -10.18 9.09 11.94
CA GLY A 34 -10.75 9.06 10.59
C GLY A 34 -9.93 8.22 9.61
N ILE A 35 -8.59 8.31 9.65
CA ILE A 35 -7.70 7.48 8.82
C ILE A 35 -7.92 6.00 9.15
N ARG A 36 -7.93 5.62 10.43
CA ARG A 36 -8.18 4.22 10.85
C ARG A 36 -9.54 3.72 10.41
N ALA A 37 -10.60 4.51 10.65
CA ALA A 37 -11.95 4.16 10.23
C ALA A 37 -12.08 4.01 8.71
N ALA A 38 -11.34 4.80 7.92
CA ALA A 38 -11.30 4.65 6.47
C ALA A 38 -10.61 3.34 6.05
N LEU A 39 -9.47 3.00 6.68
CA LEU A 39 -8.76 1.74 6.41
C LEU A 39 -9.61 0.51 6.76
N GLU A 40 -10.28 0.52 7.91
CA GLU A 40 -11.21 -0.55 8.34
C GLU A 40 -12.38 -0.70 7.36
N LYS A 41 -12.92 0.42 6.86
CA LYS A 41 -14.01 0.41 5.89
C LYS A 41 -13.59 -0.15 4.54
N VAL A 42 -12.38 0.10 4.05
CA VAL A 42 -11.95 -0.46 2.75
C VAL A 42 -11.85 -1.98 2.84
N GLU A 43 -11.46 -2.53 3.98
CA GLU A 43 -11.47 -3.98 4.24
C GLU A 43 -12.88 -4.59 4.30
N SER A 44 -13.94 -3.82 4.56
CA SER A 44 -15.31 -4.35 4.68
C SER A 44 -15.97 -4.73 3.33
N PRO A 45 -15.87 -3.94 2.24
CA PRO A 45 -16.20 -4.38 0.87
C PRO A 45 -15.08 -5.18 0.20
N ALA A 46 -13.81 -4.92 0.55
CA ALA A 46 -12.68 -5.78 0.18
C ALA A 46 -12.65 -7.07 1.01
N ALA A 47 -13.69 -7.39 1.79
CA ALA A 47 -13.84 -8.67 2.48
C ALA A 47 -13.98 -9.86 1.52
N LYS A 48 -14.19 -9.63 0.22
CA LYS A 48 -13.97 -10.65 -0.82
C LYS A 48 -12.49 -10.99 -1.03
N LEU A 49 -11.57 -10.13 -0.62
CA LEU A 49 -10.13 -10.39 -0.46
C LEU A 49 -9.76 -10.86 0.96
N CYS A 50 -10.64 -10.68 1.96
CA CYS A 50 -10.35 -10.85 3.38
C CYS A 50 -11.23 -11.90 4.11
N ARG A 51 -10.69 -13.12 4.23
CA ARG A 51 -10.76 -13.88 5.51
C ARG A 51 -9.39 -14.42 5.97
N LEU A 52 -8.33 -14.14 5.20
CA LEU A 52 -6.94 -14.52 5.44
C LEU A 52 -6.00 -13.47 4.81
N CYS A 53 -6.23 -12.16 5.03
CA CYS A 53 -5.45 -11.12 4.36
C CYS A 53 -3.99 -11.08 4.86
N PRO A 54 -2.99 -11.38 4.03
CA PRO A 54 -1.57 -11.24 4.39
C PRO A 54 -1.07 -9.80 4.30
N PHE A 55 -1.96 -8.86 4.01
CA PHE A 55 -1.63 -7.48 3.69
C PHE A 55 -1.57 -6.59 4.94
N GLU A 56 -0.67 -5.62 4.93
CA GLU A 56 -0.68 -4.48 5.86
C GLU A 56 -0.75 -3.21 5.01
N ILE A 57 -1.74 -2.37 5.29
CA ILE A 57 -1.89 -1.06 4.64
C ILE A 57 -1.41 -0.02 5.63
N GLY A 58 -0.41 0.77 5.25
CA GLY A 58 0.09 1.90 6.01
C GLY A 58 -0.26 3.22 5.34
N VAL A 59 -0.65 4.21 6.13
CA VAL A 59 -0.83 5.60 5.70
C VAL A 59 0.30 6.42 6.30
N LEU A 60 1.04 7.13 5.45
CA LEU A 60 2.18 7.95 5.85
C LEU A 60 1.88 9.43 5.61
N ASN A 61 2.48 10.30 6.40
CA ASN A 61 2.51 11.73 6.12
C ASN A 61 3.47 12.05 4.94
N PRO A 62 3.52 13.30 4.44
CA PRO A 62 4.40 13.68 3.33
C PRO A 62 5.90 13.47 3.59
N SER A 63 6.31 13.33 4.85
CA SER A 63 7.69 13.06 5.27
C SER A 63 8.00 11.58 5.42
N GLY A 64 7.02 10.68 5.24
CA GLY A 64 7.19 9.23 5.35
C GLY A 64 7.00 8.63 6.75
N GLU A 65 6.44 9.40 7.69
CA GLU A 65 6.13 8.92 9.04
C GLU A 65 4.74 8.26 9.05
N THR A 66 4.58 7.12 9.72
CA THR A 66 3.29 6.42 9.79
C THR A 66 2.27 7.19 10.63
N LEU A 67 1.14 7.53 10.01
CA LEU A 67 -0.04 8.09 10.67
C LEU A 67 -0.95 6.98 11.22
N ALA A 68 -1.18 5.94 10.41
CA ALA A 68 -1.94 4.76 10.81
C ALA A 68 -1.55 3.55 9.95
N ALA A 69 -1.83 2.35 10.47
CA ALA A 69 -1.73 1.12 9.71
C ALA A 69 -2.90 0.20 10.05
N TYR A 70 -3.29 -0.65 9.11
CA TYR A 70 -4.32 -1.67 9.32
C TYR A 70 -4.10 -2.89 8.39
N PRO A 71 -4.31 -4.12 8.90
CA PRO A 71 -4.35 -4.46 10.31
C PRO A 71 -3.00 -4.13 10.97
N VAL A 72 -3.02 -3.76 12.25
CA VAL A 72 -1.79 -3.48 13.00
C VAL A 72 -1.05 -4.81 13.23
N LYS A 73 0.13 -4.98 12.63
CA LYS A 73 1.00 -6.14 12.83
C LYS A 73 2.22 -5.78 13.69
N GLY A 74 2.64 -6.69 14.57
CA GLY A 74 3.78 -6.49 15.47
C GLY A 74 3.41 -5.79 16.78
N ASP A 75 4.30 -4.93 17.30
CA ASP A 75 4.15 -4.27 18.61
C ASP A 75 3.21 -3.06 18.62
N GLY A 76 2.59 -2.75 17.47
CA GLY A 76 1.63 -1.66 17.31
C GLY A 76 2.21 -0.26 17.37
N LYS A 77 3.55 -0.11 17.38
CA LYS A 77 4.19 1.19 17.34
C LYS A 77 4.21 1.75 15.93
N ALA A 78 4.01 3.07 15.83
CA ALA A 78 4.21 3.79 14.58
C ALA A 78 5.67 3.63 14.14
N LYS A 79 5.86 3.12 12.91
CA LYS A 79 7.18 3.00 12.29
C LYS A 79 7.49 4.27 11.51
N ASN A 80 8.77 4.58 11.35
CA ASN A 80 9.22 5.68 10.50
C ASN A 80 9.86 5.07 9.25
N PHE A 81 9.29 5.36 8.08
CA PHE A 81 9.77 4.86 6.80
C PHE A 81 10.41 5.97 5.94
N SER A 82 10.65 7.15 6.51
CA SER A 82 11.20 8.32 5.79
C SER A 82 12.55 8.06 5.12
N SER A 83 13.35 7.12 5.65
CA SER A 83 14.66 6.73 5.12
C SER A 83 14.61 5.59 4.10
N TYR A 84 13.44 5.05 3.78
CA TYR A 84 13.31 3.91 2.88
C TYR A 84 13.25 4.37 1.42
N ASP A 85 14.06 3.77 0.55
CA ASP A 85 14.16 4.11 -0.88
C ASP A 85 12.81 4.16 -1.60
N LEU A 86 11.92 3.20 -1.33
CA LEU A 86 10.57 3.19 -1.90
C LEU A 86 9.79 4.45 -1.58
N VAL A 87 9.86 4.90 -0.32
CA VAL A 87 9.14 6.07 0.19
C VAL A 87 9.75 7.33 -0.39
N ILE A 88 11.08 7.45 -0.37
CA ILE A 88 11.80 8.58 -0.99
C ILE A 88 11.46 8.71 -2.47
N LYS A 89 11.44 7.60 -3.21
CA LYS A 89 11.08 7.58 -4.64
C LYS A 89 9.62 7.95 -4.86
N ALA A 90 8.69 7.44 -4.06
CA ALA A 90 7.26 7.78 -4.19
C ALA A 90 6.99 9.27 -3.93
N ILE A 91 7.63 9.85 -2.90
CA ILE A 91 7.54 11.28 -2.57
C ILE A 91 8.09 12.14 -3.71
N SER A 92 9.33 11.87 -4.13
CA SER A 92 10.04 12.69 -5.13
C SER A 92 9.43 12.59 -6.52
N SER A 93 9.01 11.39 -6.95
CA SER A 93 8.41 11.20 -8.27
C SER A 93 6.93 11.55 -8.33
N LYS A 94 6.25 11.64 -7.18
CA LYS A 94 4.78 11.72 -7.09
C LYS A 94 4.08 10.65 -7.94
N LYS A 95 4.68 9.46 -8.01
CA LYS A 95 4.19 8.30 -8.77
C LYS A 95 4.15 7.07 -7.87
N ILE A 96 3.32 6.09 -8.27
CA ILE A 96 3.29 4.79 -7.61
C ILE A 96 4.63 4.10 -7.84
N GLN A 97 5.25 3.65 -6.75
CA GLN A 97 6.49 2.89 -6.76
C GLN A 97 6.26 1.51 -6.16
N GLN A 98 7.06 0.52 -6.56
CA GLN A 98 7.08 -0.77 -5.90
C GLN A 98 8.50 -1.30 -5.67
N GLN A 99 8.63 -2.20 -4.68
CA GLN A 99 9.87 -2.93 -4.44
C GLN A 99 9.58 -4.30 -3.82
N ARG A 100 10.55 -5.21 -3.94
CA ARG A 100 10.64 -6.38 -3.08
C ARG A 100 11.30 -6.00 -1.75
N PHE A 101 10.88 -6.63 -0.66
CA PHE A 101 11.43 -6.44 0.67
C PHE A 101 11.56 -7.81 1.36
N PHE A 102 12.58 -7.99 2.18
CA PHE A 102 12.82 -9.21 2.93
C PHE A 102 12.68 -8.94 4.43
N LEU A 103 11.85 -9.74 5.10
CA LEU A 103 11.76 -9.78 6.55
C LEU A 103 12.96 -10.54 7.13
N GLN A 104 13.18 -10.38 8.45
CA GLN A 104 14.32 -11.02 9.14
C GLN A 104 14.26 -12.54 9.12
N ASP A 105 13.06 -13.12 9.04
CA ASP A 105 12.81 -14.56 8.88
C ASP A 105 13.01 -15.05 7.44
N GLY A 106 13.43 -14.17 6.52
CA GLY A 106 13.60 -14.47 5.10
C GLY A 106 12.31 -14.39 4.28
N ALA A 107 11.16 -14.12 4.91
CA ALA A 107 9.90 -13.98 4.20
C ALA A 107 9.95 -12.76 3.27
N LYS A 108 9.43 -12.93 2.05
CA LYS A 108 9.47 -11.92 1.01
C LYS A 108 8.15 -11.19 0.90
N LEU A 109 8.24 -9.87 0.92
CA LEU A 109 7.13 -8.95 0.71
C LEU A 109 7.29 -8.19 -0.60
N TYR A 110 6.18 -7.95 -1.26
CA TYR A 110 5.99 -7.01 -2.34
C TYR A 110 5.36 -5.76 -1.74
N LEU A 111 6.10 -4.65 -1.77
CA LEU A 111 5.67 -3.37 -1.23
C LEU A 111 5.30 -2.45 -2.40
N ILE A 112 4.14 -1.82 -2.32
CA ILE A 112 3.67 -0.82 -3.28
C ILE A 112 3.35 0.45 -2.50
N CYS A 113 3.85 1.59 -2.94
CA CYS A 113 3.65 2.89 -2.31
C CYS A 113 3.04 3.86 -3.32
N ALA A 114 1.84 4.35 -3.04
CA ALA A 114 1.10 5.28 -3.87
C ALA A 114 0.99 6.65 -3.17
N PRO A 115 1.26 7.75 -3.87
CA PRO A 115 1.09 9.08 -3.30
C PRO A 115 -0.38 9.50 -3.23
N LEU A 116 -0.73 10.18 -2.14
CA LEU A 116 -2.00 10.90 -2.01
C LEU A 116 -1.77 12.35 -2.42
N ILE A 117 -2.40 12.76 -3.53
CA ILE A 117 -2.23 14.09 -4.12
C ILE A 117 -3.58 14.81 -4.11
N ARG A 118 -3.57 16.04 -3.57
CA ARG A 118 -4.70 16.97 -3.62
C ARG A 118 -4.22 18.27 -4.23
N GLU A 119 -4.83 18.71 -5.32
CA GLU A 119 -4.47 19.99 -5.97
C GLU A 119 -2.95 20.09 -6.23
N ASP A 120 -2.37 19.05 -6.83
CA ASP A 120 -0.92 18.88 -7.10
C ASP A 120 0.02 18.85 -5.88
N LYS A 121 -0.51 18.94 -4.67
CA LYS A 121 0.23 18.82 -3.42
C LYS A 121 0.19 17.39 -2.89
N LEU A 122 1.36 16.87 -2.53
CA LEU A 122 1.49 15.62 -1.78
C LEU A 122 0.98 15.83 -0.35
N ILE A 123 -0.09 15.14 0.03
CA ILE A 123 -0.67 15.20 1.38
C ILE A 123 -0.33 13.97 2.23
N GLY A 124 0.14 12.90 1.61
CA GLY A 124 0.56 11.68 2.28
C GLY A 124 0.86 10.56 1.30
N LEU A 125 1.02 9.35 1.81
CA LEU A 125 1.25 8.14 1.02
C LEU A 125 0.36 7.01 1.56
N VAL A 126 0.03 6.07 0.68
CA VAL A 126 -0.55 4.77 1.03
C VAL A 126 0.43 3.69 0.61
N ALA A 127 0.85 2.86 1.55
CA ALA A 127 1.70 1.71 1.31
C ALA A 127 0.89 0.42 1.53
N ILE A 128 1.01 -0.53 0.60
CA ILE A 128 0.43 -1.87 0.71
C ILE A 128 1.57 -2.88 0.68
N ALA A 129 1.66 -3.73 1.70
CA ALA A 129 2.60 -4.82 1.78
C ALA A 129 1.91 -6.15 1.49
N ILE A 130 2.50 -6.99 0.63
CA ILE A 130 1.95 -8.25 0.12
C ILE A 130 2.95 -9.38 0.28
N SER A 131 2.58 -10.50 0.91
CA SER A 131 3.47 -11.66 0.91
C SER A 131 3.65 -12.20 -0.52
N SER A 132 4.87 -12.58 -0.90
CA SER A 132 5.10 -13.15 -2.22
C SER A 132 4.40 -14.52 -2.38
N GLU A 133 4.24 -15.26 -1.29
CA GLU A 133 3.56 -16.56 -1.29
C GLU A 133 2.08 -16.42 -1.62
N ASP A 134 1.40 -15.45 -1.01
CA ASP A 134 0.00 -15.18 -1.33
C ASP A 134 -0.15 -14.56 -2.71
N ALA A 135 0.80 -13.72 -3.13
CA ALA A 135 0.85 -13.20 -4.49
C ALA A 135 0.88 -14.32 -5.53
N GLN A 136 1.75 -15.32 -5.29
CA GLN A 136 1.86 -16.50 -6.13
C GLN A 136 0.61 -17.39 -6.05
N LYS A 137 0.07 -17.62 -4.85
CA LYS A 137 -1.07 -18.51 -4.65
C LYS A 137 -2.36 -17.98 -5.26
N ARG A 138 -2.61 -16.67 -5.16
CA ARG A 138 -3.86 -16.05 -5.62
C ARG A 138 -3.82 -15.65 -7.08
N TRP A 139 -2.70 -15.10 -7.55
CA TRP A 139 -2.59 -14.56 -8.90
C TRP A 139 -1.54 -15.27 -9.76
N GLY A 140 -0.84 -16.29 -9.24
CA GLY A 140 0.30 -16.87 -9.97
C GLY A 140 1.43 -15.87 -10.19
N LEU A 141 1.47 -14.76 -9.42
CA LEU A 141 2.35 -13.63 -9.67
C LEU A 141 3.78 -13.92 -9.24
N THR A 142 4.67 -14.02 -10.23
CA THR A 142 6.10 -14.15 -9.97
C THR A 142 6.72 -12.81 -9.58
N GLU A 143 7.89 -12.85 -8.92
CA GLU A 143 8.63 -11.62 -8.59
C GLU A 143 9.00 -10.83 -9.84
N LYS A 144 9.45 -11.52 -10.90
CA LYS A 144 9.82 -10.87 -12.16
C LYS A 144 8.64 -10.10 -12.73
N GLU A 145 7.45 -10.69 -12.73
CA GLU A 145 6.25 -10.01 -13.18
C GLU A 145 5.92 -8.82 -12.29
N PHE A 146 5.89 -9.00 -10.97
CA PHE A 146 5.63 -7.94 -10.00
C PHE A 146 6.55 -6.73 -10.24
N LEU A 147 7.86 -6.94 -10.40
CA LEU A 147 8.83 -5.86 -10.61
C LEU A 147 8.71 -5.17 -11.98
N THR A 148 8.03 -5.79 -12.95
CA THR A 148 7.80 -5.22 -14.28
C THR A 148 6.42 -4.57 -14.46
N LEU A 149 5.54 -4.68 -13.46
CA LEU A 149 4.26 -4.01 -13.49
C LEU A 149 4.47 -2.49 -13.49
N ASP A 150 3.80 -1.79 -14.40
CA ASP A 150 3.71 -0.34 -14.33
C ASP A 150 2.34 0.03 -13.80
N PHE A 151 2.27 0.69 -12.64
CA PHE A 151 1.02 1.17 -12.04
C PHE A 151 0.67 2.60 -12.46
N ASN A 152 1.53 3.26 -13.23
CA ASN A 152 1.37 4.66 -13.64
C ASN A 152 0.83 4.81 -15.07
N THR A 153 0.45 3.70 -15.72
CA THR A 153 -0.16 3.63 -17.05
C THR A 153 -1.41 2.76 -17.08
#